data_AF-A0A2V9SGJ1-F1
#
_entry.id   AF-A0A2V9SGJ1-F1
#
_cell.length_a   1.000
_cell.length_b   1.000
_cell.length_c   1.000
_cell.angle_alpha   90.00
_cell.angle_beta   90.00
_cell.angle_gamma   90.00
#
_symmetry.space_group_name_H-M   'P 1'
#
loop_
_entity.id
_entity.type
_entity.pdbx_description
1 polymer ?
#
loop_
_entity_poly.entity_id
_entity_poly.type
_entity_poly.pdbx_seq_one_letter_code
_entity_poly.pdbx_strand_id
1 'polypeptide(L)'
;MDRKQELRRLLANVAASSPVKYVDHVDAAGVALFERVCNLDLEGIVAKHKYAPYVSDRERSTWFKIRNSSYSQMVGREELFERERGSEPAPGWHSCELACALLDV
;
A
#
# COMPACT_ATOMS: atom_id res chain seq x y z
N MET A 1 -14.16 -9.68 -12.86
CA MET A 1 -13.69 -8.29 -12.97
C MET A 1 -12.22 -8.25 -12.61
N ASP A 2 -11.35 -7.81 -13.53
CA ASP A 2 -9.95 -7.53 -13.20
C ASP A 2 -9.88 -6.13 -12.55
N ARG A 3 -9.68 -6.10 -11.24
CA ARG A 3 -9.62 -4.85 -10.45
C ARG A 3 -8.49 -3.93 -10.91
N LYS A 4 -7.39 -4.49 -11.39
CA LYS A 4 -6.22 -3.70 -11.80
C LYS A 4 -6.46 -3.03 -13.14
N GLN A 5 -7.10 -3.75 -14.05
CA GLN A 5 -7.56 -3.21 -15.33
C GLN A 5 -8.54 -2.05 -15.11
N GLU A 6 -9.51 -2.23 -14.21
CA GLU A 6 -10.49 -1.20 -13.90
C GLU A 6 -9.86 0.04 -13.26
N LEU A 7 -8.93 -0.13 -12.31
CA LEU A 7 -8.18 1.00 -11.74
C LEU A 7 -7.40 1.76 -12.81
N ARG A 8 -6.75 1.04 -13.75
CA ARG A 8 -6.03 1.67 -14.86
C ARG A 8 -6.97 2.49 -15.76
N ARG A 9 -8.18 1.99 -16.01
CA ARG A 9 -9.22 2.71 -16.77
C ARG A 9 -9.67 3.98 -16.05
N LEU A 10 -9.93 3.91 -14.75
CA LEU A 10 -10.35 5.07 -13.95
C LEU A 10 -9.28 6.15 -13.90
N LEU A 11 -8.00 5.76 -13.84
CA LEU A 11 -6.88 6.69 -13.79
C LEU A 11 -6.43 7.20 -15.18
N ALA A 12 -7.00 6.70 -16.28
CA ALA A 12 -6.57 7.06 -17.63
C ALA A 12 -6.74 8.56 -17.96
N ASN A 13 -7.71 9.22 -17.34
CA ASN A 13 -7.99 10.65 -17.55
C ASN A 13 -7.35 11.55 -16.47
N VAL A 14 -6.59 10.98 -15.54
CA VAL A 14 -5.89 11.76 -14.52
C VAL A 14 -4.69 12.44 -15.15
N ALA A 15 -4.57 13.75 -14.99
CA ALA A 15 -3.47 14.53 -15.53
C ALA A 15 -2.11 14.00 -15.05
N ALA A 16 -1.09 14.04 -15.91
CA ALA A 16 0.25 13.57 -15.56
C ALA A 16 0.88 14.34 -14.38
N SER A 17 0.47 15.59 -14.17
CA SER A 17 0.84 16.44 -13.04
C SER A 17 0.16 16.07 -11.72
N SER A 18 -0.82 15.18 -11.74
CA SER A 18 -1.51 14.71 -10.53
C SER A 18 -0.52 14.01 -9.57
N PRO A 19 -0.67 14.21 -8.25
CA PRO A 19 0.07 13.46 -7.24
C PRO A 19 -0.31 11.98 -7.23
N VAL A 20 -1.47 11.59 -7.78
CA VAL A 20 -1.92 10.20 -7.85
C VAL A 20 -1.16 9.47 -8.96
N LYS A 21 -0.41 8.42 -8.58
CA LYS A 21 0.32 7.56 -9.52
C LYS A 21 -0.23 6.14 -9.49
N TYR A 22 -0.39 5.55 -10.67
CA TYR A 22 -0.68 4.12 -10.79
C TYR A 22 0.59 3.31 -10.58
N VAL A 23 0.56 2.36 -9.66
CA VAL A 23 1.69 1.46 -9.39
C VAL A 23 1.49 0.16 -10.16
N ASP A 24 2.42 -0.17 -11.06
CA ASP A 24 2.34 -1.45 -11.77
C ASP A 24 2.75 -2.65 -10.89
N HIS A 25 2.74 -3.84 -11.47
CA HIS A 25 3.02 -5.11 -10.82
C HIS A 25 3.87 -5.97 -11.73
N VAL A 26 4.59 -6.90 -11.09
CA VAL A 26 5.35 -7.93 -11.77
C VAL A 26 4.67 -9.26 -11.52
N ASP A 27 4.25 -9.92 -12.60
CA ASP A 27 3.70 -11.28 -12.53
C ASP A 27 4.84 -12.30 -12.46
N ALA A 28 4.71 -13.30 -11.57
CA ALA A 28 5.57 -14.49 -11.44
C ALA A 28 7.09 -14.29 -11.17
N ALA A 29 7.62 -13.07 -11.10
CA ALA A 29 9.05 -12.80 -10.82
C ALA A 29 9.29 -12.11 -9.47
N GLY A 30 8.59 -12.56 -8.42
CA GLY A 30 8.64 -11.96 -7.09
C GLY A 30 10.02 -11.97 -6.41
N VAL A 31 10.80 -13.04 -6.61
CA VAL A 31 12.16 -13.17 -6.04
C VAL A 31 13.10 -12.12 -6.64
N ALA A 32 13.17 -12.04 -7.97
CA ALA A 32 14.00 -11.05 -8.66
C ALA A 32 13.58 -9.61 -8.33
N LEU A 33 12.27 -9.34 -8.21
CA LEU A 33 11.77 -8.05 -7.76
C LEU A 33 12.24 -7.74 -6.33
N PHE A 34 12.15 -8.71 -5.41
CA PHE A 34 12.58 -8.54 -4.03
C PHE A 34 14.08 -8.27 -3.92
N GLU A 35 14.92 -9.03 -4.64
CA GLU A 35 16.37 -8.78 -4.71
C GLU A 35 16.67 -7.36 -5.20
N ARG A 36 15.97 -6.90 -6.25
CA ARG A 36 16.14 -5.55 -6.76
C ARG A 36 15.71 -4.48 -5.75
N VAL A 37 14.62 -4.70 -5.05
CA VAL A 37 14.11 -3.84 -3.98
C VAL A 37 15.11 -3.74 -2.82
N CYS A 38 15.72 -4.86 -2.41
CA CYS A 38 16.77 -4.85 -1.39
C CYS A 38 18.01 -4.08 -1.84
N ASN A 39 18.46 -4.29 -3.09
CA ASN A 39 19.62 -3.59 -3.66
C ASN A 39 19.40 -2.07 -3.80
N LEU A 40 18.16 -1.62 -3.84
CA LEU A 40 17.78 -0.20 -3.88
C LEU A 40 17.51 0.38 -2.49
N ASP A 41 17.74 -0.39 -1.42
CA ASP A 41 17.44 -0.02 -0.03
C ASP A 41 15.98 0.44 0.14
N LEU A 42 15.05 -0.33 -0.43
CA LEU A 42 13.61 -0.12 -0.27
C LEU A 42 13.04 -1.05 0.81
N GLU A 43 11.88 -0.66 1.37
CA GLU A 43 11.26 -1.34 2.51
C GLU A 43 10.91 -2.83 2.28
N GLY A 44 10.59 -3.20 1.03
CA GLY A 44 10.18 -4.55 0.67
C GLY A 44 9.09 -4.57 -0.41
N ILE A 45 8.43 -5.72 -0.56
CA ILE A 45 7.36 -5.95 -1.55
C ILE A 45 6.06 -6.38 -0.88
N VAL A 46 4.95 -6.28 -1.62
CA VAL A 46 3.65 -6.84 -1.23
C VAL A 46 3.25 -7.88 -2.25
N ALA A 47 3.21 -9.15 -1.85
CA ALA A 47 2.67 -10.23 -2.67
C ALA A 47 1.15 -10.29 -2.49
N LYS A 48 0.41 -10.36 -3.59
CA LYS A 48 -1.05 -10.41 -3.60
C LYS A 48 -1.50 -11.57 -4.48
N HIS A 49 -2.42 -12.40 -4.00
CA HIS A 49 -3.01 -13.44 -4.83
C HIS A 49 -3.92 -12.81 -5.90
N LYS A 50 -3.60 -13.03 -7.18
CA LYS A 50 -4.24 -12.35 -8.34
C LYS A 50 -5.76 -12.45 -8.35
N TYR A 51 -6.29 -13.61 -7.96
CA TYR A 51 -7.73 -13.91 -8.00
C TYR A 51 -8.42 -13.77 -6.65
N ALA A 52 -7.71 -13.41 -5.58
CA ALA A 52 -8.35 -13.28 -4.28
C ALA A 52 -9.25 -12.03 -4.22
N PRO A 53 -10.38 -12.09 -3.49
CA PRO A 53 -11.22 -10.93 -3.24
C PRO A 53 -10.46 -9.85 -2.46
N TYR A 54 -10.95 -8.60 -2.52
CA TYR A 54 -10.52 -7.58 -1.57
C TYR A 54 -11.18 -7.87 -0.22
N VAL A 55 -10.39 -8.03 0.83
CA VAL A 55 -10.89 -8.25 2.19
C VAL A 55 -10.14 -7.28 3.10
N SER A 56 -10.88 -6.48 3.87
CA SER A 56 -10.33 -5.53 4.85
C SER A 56 -9.85 -6.23 6.11
N ASP A 57 -10.49 -7.35 6.47
CA ASP A 57 -10.06 -8.22 7.56
C ASP A 57 -8.65 -8.76 7.32
N ARG A 58 -7.76 -8.49 8.28
CA ARG A 58 -6.33 -8.82 8.18
C ARG A 58 -6.07 -10.32 8.17
N GLU A 59 -6.82 -11.09 8.95
CA GLU A 59 -6.59 -12.53 9.11
C GLU A 59 -7.05 -13.31 7.87
N ARG A 60 -8.06 -12.80 7.18
CA ARG A 60 -8.60 -13.36 5.93
C ARG A 60 -7.89 -12.87 4.68
N SER A 61 -7.03 -11.86 4.81
CA SER A 61 -6.32 -11.28 3.66
C SER A 61 -5.27 -12.24 3.12
N THR A 62 -5.14 -12.27 1.80
CA THR A 62 -4.12 -13.05 1.08
C THR A 62 -2.90 -12.19 0.69
N TRP A 63 -2.75 -11.04 1.35
CA TRP A 63 -1.66 -10.11 1.09
C TRP A 63 -0.52 -10.37 2.06
N PHE A 64 0.67 -10.58 1.52
CA PHE A 64 1.87 -10.79 2.31
C PHE A 64 2.82 -9.62 2.10
N LYS A 65 3.16 -8.92 3.20
CA LYS A 65 4.24 -7.95 3.21
C LYS A 65 5.55 -8.70 3.46
N ILE A 66 6.45 -8.67 2.48
CA ILE A 66 7.79 -9.26 2.56
C ILE A 66 8.76 -8.11 2.72
N ARG A 67 9.35 -7.99 3.91
CA ARG A 67 10.19 -6.84 4.28
C ARG A 67 11.66 -7.12 3.98
N ASN A 68 12.35 -6.11 3.48
CA ASN A 68 13.80 -6.08 3.45
C ASN A 68 14.31 -5.86 4.88
N SER A 69 14.98 -6.86 5.46
CA SER A 69 15.50 -6.77 6.83
C SER A 69 16.65 -5.78 6.98
N SER A 70 17.36 -5.45 5.90
CA SER A 70 18.47 -4.49 5.89
C SER A 70 18.04 -3.09 5.47
N TYR A 71 16.74 -2.80 5.41
CA TYR A 71 16.23 -1.48 5.03
C TYR A 71 16.71 -0.40 6.02
N SER A 72 17.49 0.57 5.53
CA SER A 72 18.20 1.53 6.41
C SER A 72 17.26 2.44 7.20
N GLN A 73 16.12 2.81 6.61
CA GLN A 73 15.12 3.70 7.23
C GLN A 73 14.12 2.95 8.11
N MET A 74 14.41 1.70 8.46
CA MET A 74 13.53 0.91 9.32
C MET A 74 13.65 1.34 10.79
N VAL A 75 14.85 1.71 11.24
CA VAL A 75 15.15 2.06 12.64
C VAL A 75 14.67 3.47 12.94
N GLY A 76 13.93 3.66 14.04
CA GLY A 76 13.43 4.98 14.47
C GLY A 76 12.24 5.48 13.67
N ARG A 77 11.72 4.69 12.72
CA ARG A 77 10.53 5.06 11.94
C ARG A 77 9.27 5.09 12.80
N GLU A 78 9.20 4.23 13.82
CA GLU A 78 8.15 4.28 14.84
C GLU A 78 8.07 5.64 15.54
N GLU A 79 9.21 6.29 15.81
CA GLU A 79 9.26 7.59 16.51
C GLU A 79 8.66 8.72 15.66
N LEU A 80 8.78 8.65 14.33
CA LEU A 80 8.14 9.58 13.40
C LEU A 80 6.62 9.47 13.47
N PHE A 81 6.08 8.25 13.51
CA PHE A 81 4.63 8.01 13.59
C PHE A 81 4.05 8.20 14.99
N GLU A 82 4.88 8.19 16.03
CA GLU A 82 4.47 8.52 17.40
C GLU A 82 4.31 10.03 17.60
N ARG A 83 5.10 10.85 16.91
CA ARG A 83 5.10 12.31 17.06
C ARG A 83 3.88 13.01 16.49
N GLU A 84 3.13 12.39 15.58
CA GLU A 84 2.08 13.09 14.81
C GLU A 84 0.63 12.66 15.12
N ARG A 85 0.39 11.61 15.91
CA ARG A 85 -1.01 11.17 16.19
C ARG A 85 -1.86 12.15 16.99
N GLY A 86 -1.26 13.14 17.66
CA GLY A 86 -1.98 14.08 18.53
C GLY A 86 -2.04 15.53 18.04
N SER A 87 -1.38 15.87 16.93
CA SER A 87 -1.17 17.27 16.53
C SER A 87 -1.37 17.54 15.03
N GLU A 88 -1.98 16.61 14.27
CA GLU A 88 -2.31 16.87 12.87
C GLU A 88 -3.34 18.01 12.78
N PRO A 89 -3.07 19.07 11.98
CA PRO A 89 -3.96 20.23 11.83
C PRO A 89 -5.22 19.93 11.00
N ALA A 90 -5.30 18.75 10.39
CA ALA A 90 -6.46 18.25 9.67
C ALA A 90 -6.81 16.86 10.23
N PRO A 91 -8.09 16.46 10.27
CA PRO A 91 -8.46 15.13 10.73
C PRO A 91 -7.88 14.10 9.77
N GLY A 92 -6.82 13.40 10.21
CA GLY A 92 -6.12 12.40 9.41
C GLY A 92 -6.95 11.16 9.11
N TRP A 93 -6.28 10.01 8.98
CA TRP A 93 -6.89 8.73 8.61
C TRP A 93 -8.07 8.28 9.50
N HIS A 94 -8.19 8.83 10.71
CA HIS A 94 -9.38 8.66 11.59
C HIS A 94 -10.68 9.09 10.92
N SER A 95 -10.65 10.09 10.03
CA SER A 95 -11.84 10.52 9.28
C SER A 95 -12.29 9.48 8.25
N CYS A 96 -11.34 8.79 7.60
CA CYS A 96 -11.64 7.65 6.73
C CYS A 96 -12.15 6.45 7.54
N GLU A 97 -11.58 6.19 8.71
CA GLU A 97 -12.03 5.10 9.60
C GLU A 97 -13.47 5.33 10.08
N LEU A 98 -13.79 6.57 10.49
CA LEU A 98 -15.16 6.99 10.82
C LEU A 98 -16.10 6.95 9.61
N ALA A 99 -15.64 7.39 8.43
CA ALA A 99 -16.45 7.35 7.21
C ALA A 99 -16.73 5.91 6.75
N CYS A 100 -15.75 5.01 6.86
CA CYS A 100 -15.95 3.59 6.59
C CYS A 100 -16.90 2.93 7.60
N ALA A 101 -16.79 3.26 8.89
CA ALA A 101 -17.71 2.76 9.92
C ALA A 101 -19.16 3.23 9.71
N LEU A 102 -19.37 4.37 9.04
CA LEU A 102 -20.69 4.88 8.66
C LEU A 102 -21.27 4.23 7.39
N LEU A 103 -20.49 3.40 6.68
CA LEU A 103 -20.91 2.70 5.47
C LEU A 103 -21.24 1.22 5.72
N ASP A 104 -21.02 0.71 6.93
CA ASP A 104 -21.50 -0.61 7.37
C ASP A 104 -22.98 -0.49 7.79
N VAL A 105 -23.89 -0.61 6.81
CA VAL A 105 -25.34 -0.85 6.99
C VAL A 105 -25.70 -2.23 6.45
#